data_AF-A0A919N4W1-F1
#
_entry.id   AF-A0A919N4W1-F1
#
_cell.length_a   1.000
_cell.length_b   1.000
_cell.length_c   1.000
_cell.angle_alpha   90.00
_cell.angle_beta   90.00
_cell.angle_gamma   90.00
#
_symmetry.space_group_name_H-M   'P 1'
#
loop_
_entity.id
_entity.type
_entity.pdbx_description
1 polymer ?
#
loop_
_entity_poly.entity_id
_entity_poly.type
_entity_poly.pdbx_seq_one_letter_code
_entity_poly.pdbx_strand_id
1 'polypeptide(L)'
;MTGDGWASLAAEIARIVPTLADGDTYILRSGPYFVAMQQLPAYLAVEAPAGGGHLPEDGRLTGRDRRHMVELGWRPPPFPDRVDNFERHFRWPLGSADAAEVAELFVRTLREVHGATSPADLVRERFNALPGR
;
A
#
# COMPACT_ATOMS: atom_id res chain seq x y z
N MET A 1 8.81 5.74 24.71
CA MET A 1 7.44 5.74 24.17
C MET A 1 7.52 5.83 22.65
N THR A 2 7.78 4.72 21.97
CA THR A 2 8.02 4.67 20.51
C THR A 2 6.92 3.89 19.77
N GLY A 3 5.73 3.72 20.37
CA GLY A 3 4.62 2.96 19.82
C GLY A 3 3.55 3.75 19.06
N ASP A 4 3.53 5.08 19.16
CA ASP A 4 2.30 5.84 18.87
C ASP A 4 2.12 6.26 17.40
N GLY A 5 3.22 6.38 16.64
CA GLY A 5 3.18 6.91 15.27
C GLY A 5 2.49 5.96 14.29
N TRP A 6 2.82 4.66 14.33
CA TRP A 6 2.30 3.67 13.38
C TRP A 6 0.80 3.42 13.60
N ALA A 7 0.35 3.33 14.85
CA ALA A 7 -1.07 3.22 15.18
C ALA A 7 -1.86 4.47 14.73
N SER A 8 -1.26 5.66 14.89
CA SER A 8 -1.86 6.91 14.40
C SER A 8 -1.98 6.93 12.87
N LEU A 9 -0.95 6.46 12.15
CA LEU A 9 -0.99 6.31 10.69
C LEU A 9 -2.06 5.30 10.26
N ALA A 10 -2.17 4.15 10.92
CA ALA A 10 -3.23 3.18 10.63
C ALA A 10 -4.63 3.80 10.80
N ALA A 11 -4.85 4.52 11.90
CA ALA A 11 -6.11 5.21 12.15
C ALA A 11 -6.38 6.36 11.15
N GLU A 12 -5.34 7.01 10.63
CA GLU A 12 -5.44 7.99 9.55
C GLU A 12 -5.89 7.31 8.24
N ILE A 13 -5.20 6.23 7.83
CA ILE A 13 -5.52 5.49 6.60
C ILE A 13 -6.95 4.95 6.67
N ALA A 14 -7.34 4.30 7.77
CA ALA A 14 -8.68 3.73 7.93
C ALA A 14 -9.80 4.79 7.84
N ARG A 15 -9.51 6.05 8.21
CA ARG A 15 -10.44 7.18 8.02
C ARG A 15 -10.44 7.73 6.59
N ILE A 16 -9.30 7.73 5.91
CA ILE A 16 -9.16 8.25 4.54
C ILE A 16 -9.80 7.30 3.53
N VAL A 17 -9.51 6.00 3.62
CA VAL A 17 -9.94 4.97 2.65
C VAL A 17 -11.42 5.08 2.25
N PRO A 18 -12.40 5.13 3.18
CA PRO A 18 -13.81 5.19 2.81
C PRO A 18 -14.26 6.55 2.22
N THR A 19 -13.40 7.57 2.26
CA THR A 19 -13.69 8.93 1.74
C THR A 19 -13.15 9.16 0.33
N LEU A 20 -12.46 8.18 -0.26
CA LEU A 20 -11.92 8.28 -1.61
C LEU A 20 -13.06 8.32 -2.64
N ALA A 21 -12.96 9.24 -3.59
CA ALA A 21 -13.86 9.33 -4.74
C ALA A 21 -13.37 8.46 -5.92
N ASP A 22 -14.21 8.30 -6.96
CA ASP A 22 -13.82 7.61 -8.20
C ASP A 22 -12.56 8.22 -8.81
N GLY A 23 -11.54 7.37 -9.01
CA GLY A 23 -10.24 7.77 -9.52
C GLY A 23 -9.30 8.38 -8.48
N ASP A 24 -9.68 8.53 -7.21
CA ASP A 24 -8.75 8.98 -6.17
C ASP A 24 -7.64 7.95 -5.96
N THR A 25 -6.41 8.44 -5.94
CA THR A 25 -5.20 7.69 -5.64
C THR A 25 -4.55 8.27 -4.39
N TYR A 26 -4.13 7.38 -3.48
CA TYR A 26 -3.37 7.71 -2.29
C TYR A 26 -2.13 6.82 -2.19
N ILE A 27 -0.95 7.44 -2.06
CA ILE A 27 0.35 6.76 -2.07
C ILE A 27 1.12 7.15 -0.81
N LEU A 28 1.73 6.15 -0.16
CA LEU A 28 2.74 6.33 0.86
C LEU A 28 4.07 5.79 0.36
N ARG A 29 5.11 6.62 0.35
CA ARG A 29 6.46 6.24 -0.10
C ARG A 29 7.45 6.21 1.06
N SER A 30 8.38 5.27 0.99
CA SER A 30 9.58 5.19 1.84
C SER A 30 10.78 4.83 0.96
N GLY A 31 11.61 5.83 0.65
CA GLY A 31 12.70 5.67 -0.31
C GLY A 31 12.19 5.19 -1.68
N PRO A 32 12.72 4.09 -2.25
CA PRO A 32 12.26 3.56 -3.54
C PRO A 32 10.95 2.76 -3.44
N TYR A 33 10.51 2.42 -2.22
CA TYR A 33 9.32 1.60 -2.00
C TYR A 33 8.07 2.45 -1.83
N PHE A 34 6.91 1.85 -2.11
CA PHE A 34 5.63 2.47 -1.85
C PHE A 34 4.54 1.44 -1.52
N VAL A 35 3.46 1.93 -0.94
CA VAL A 35 2.15 1.27 -0.95
C VAL A 35 1.15 2.28 -1.51
N ALA A 36 0.31 1.85 -2.43
CA ALA A 36 -0.66 2.73 -3.10
C ALA A 36 -2.04 2.10 -3.08
N MET A 37 -3.06 2.95 -2.99
CA MET A 37 -4.44 2.57 -3.18
C MET A 37 -5.07 3.47 -4.24
N GLN A 38 -5.90 2.89 -5.09
CA GLN A 38 -6.73 3.60 -6.05
C GLN A 38 -8.17 3.15 -5.91
N GLN A 39 -9.07 4.11 -5.72
CA GLN A 39 -10.50 3.83 -5.72
C GLN A 39 -11.00 3.77 -7.17
N LEU A 40 -11.71 2.70 -7.49
CA LEU A 40 -12.36 2.45 -8.77
C LEU A 40 -13.85 2.15 -8.54
N PRO A 41 -14.73 2.24 -9.55
CA PRO A 41 -16.18 2.26 -9.34
C PRO A 41 -16.75 1.09 -8.51
N ALA A 42 -16.13 -0.10 -8.59
CA ALA A 42 -16.60 -1.31 -7.92
C ALA A 42 -15.64 -1.87 -6.85
N TYR A 43 -14.42 -1.35 -6.74
CA TYR A 43 -13.42 -1.88 -5.82
C TYR A 43 -12.33 -0.85 -5.49
N LEU A 44 -11.67 -1.04 -4.34
CA LEU A 44 -10.40 -0.41 -4.04
C LEU A 44 -9.29 -1.35 -4.50
N ALA A 45 -8.45 -0.90 -5.42
CA ALA A 45 -7.21 -1.57 -5.76
C ALA A 45 -6.13 -1.09 -4.80
N VAL A 46 -5.37 -2.02 -4.22
CA VAL A 46 -4.16 -1.68 -3.49
C VAL A 46 -2.97 -2.42 -4.08
N GLU A 47 -1.80 -1.79 -4.03
CA GLU A 47 -0.58 -2.34 -4.62
C GLU A 47 0.69 -1.96 -3.85
N ALA A 48 1.71 -2.78 -4.04
CA ALA A 48 3.07 -2.58 -3.54
C ALA A 48 4.10 -3.19 -4.53
N PRO A 49 5.30 -2.60 -4.70
CA PRO A 49 6.31 -3.11 -5.62
C PRO A 49 6.69 -4.57 -5.36
N ALA A 50 6.78 -5.40 -6.41
CA ALA A 50 7.28 -6.77 -6.28
C ALA A 50 8.81 -6.91 -6.44
N GLY A 51 9.52 -5.80 -6.68
CA GLY A 51 10.95 -5.81 -7.01
C GLY A 51 11.28 -5.95 -8.50
N GLY A 52 10.30 -5.76 -9.37
CA GLY A 52 10.46 -5.65 -10.82
C GLY A 52 11.32 -4.46 -11.27
N GLY A 53 11.32 -4.17 -12.57
CA GLY A 53 12.13 -3.09 -13.21
C GLY A 53 11.91 -1.65 -12.71
N HIS A 54 11.15 -1.44 -11.64
CA HIS A 54 10.92 -0.17 -10.96
C HIS A 54 11.80 0.04 -9.71
N LEU A 55 12.34 -1.04 -9.13
CA LEU A 55 13.30 -0.93 -8.03
C LEU A 55 14.74 -1.11 -8.57
N PRO A 56 15.72 -0.37 -8.02
CA PRO A 56 17.12 -0.63 -8.33
C PRO A 56 17.50 -2.06 -7.85
N GLU A 57 18.56 -2.65 -8.43
CA GLU A 57 18.89 -4.07 -8.19
C GLU A 57 19.13 -4.39 -6.71
N ASP A 58 19.73 -3.46 -5.97
CA ASP A 58 19.98 -3.52 -4.53
C ASP A 58 18.72 -3.27 -3.68
N GLY A 59 17.67 -2.69 -4.28
CA GLY A 59 16.37 -2.45 -3.67
C GLY A 59 15.32 -3.52 -4.00
N ARG A 60 15.68 -4.62 -4.68
CA ARG A 60 14.73 -5.70 -4.96
C ARG A 60 14.38 -6.46 -3.68
N LEU A 61 13.09 -6.76 -3.51
CA LEU A 61 12.61 -7.59 -2.41
C LEU A 61 13.31 -8.94 -2.42
N THR A 62 13.84 -9.36 -1.27
CA THR A 62 14.44 -10.69 -1.13
C THR A 62 13.37 -11.78 -1.21
N GLY A 63 13.78 -13.03 -1.41
CA GLY A 63 12.84 -14.16 -1.33
C GLY A 63 12.14 -14.27 0.03
N ARG A 64 12.75 -13.77 1.11
CA ARG A 64 12.13 -13.69 2.44
C ARG A 64 11.04 -12.62 2.45
N ASP A 65 11.35 -11.42 1.97
CA ASP A 65 10.42 -10.28 1.94
C ASP A 65 9.19 -10.59 1.09
N ARG A 66 9.39 -11.23 -0.08
CA ARG A 66 8.30 -11.69 -0.94
C ARG A 66 7.38 -12.69 -0.24
N ARG A 67 7.92 -13.65 0.52
CA ARG A 67 7.09 -14.57 1.32
C ARG A 67 6.34 -13.81 2.41
N HIS A 68 6.99 -12.83 3.04
CA HIS A 68 6.35 -12.02 4.07
C HIS A 68 5.20 -11.17 3.50
N MET A 69 5.34 -10.61 2.30
CA MET A 69 4.23 -9.95 1.59
C MET A 69 3.01 -10.87 1.44
N VAL A 70 3.23 -12.13 1.05
CA VAL A 70 2.15 -13.13 0.93
C VAL A 70 1.52 -13.45 2.29
N GLU A 71 2.32 -13.58 3.35
CA GLU A 71 1.83 -13.79 4.72
C GLU A 71 0.97 -12.63 5.23
N LEU A 72 1.28 -11.39 4.81
CA LEU A 72 0.46 -10.21 5.10
C LEU A 72 -0.86 -10.20 4.31
N GLY A 73 -1.01 -11.05 3.31
CA GLY A 73 -2.23 -11.18 2.51
C GLY A 73 -2.16 -10.51 1.13
N TRP A 74 -0.98 -10.07 0.68
CA TRP A 74 -0.80 -9.60 -0.69
C TRP A 74 -0.87 -10.77 -1.69
N ARG A 75 -1.49 -10.54 -2.85
CA ARG A 75 -1.41 -11.47 -3.97
C ARG A 75 -0.12 -11.20 -4.75
N PRO A 76 0.73 -12.21 -4.99
CA PRO A 76 1.92 -12.03 -5.81
C PRO A 76 1.52 -11.77 -7.27
N PRO A 77 2.32 -10.99 -8.02
CA PRO A 77 2.11 -10.87 -9.45
C PRO A 77 2.31 -12.23 -10.15
N PRO A 78 1.64 -12.44 -11.30
CA PRO A 78 1.81 -13.66 -12.09
C PRO A 78 3.25 -13.82 -12.62
N PHE A 79 3.95 -12.70 -12.85
CA PHE A 79 5.33 -12.68 -13.33
C PHE A 79 6.19 -11.76 -12.45
N PRO A 80 6.72 -12.26 -11.33
CA PRO A 80 7.35 -11.42 -10.31
C PRO A 80 8.67 -10.77 -10.74
N ASP A 81 9.29 -11.24 -11.82
CA ASP A 81 10.53 -10.65 -12.36
C ASP A 81 10.27 -9.59 -13.44
N ARG A 82 8.99 -9.32 -13.75
CA ARG A 82 8.55 -8.21 -14.61
C ARG A 82 8.19 -7.00 -13.76
N VAL A 83 7.65 -5.97 -14.40
CA VAL A 83 7.25 -4.68 -13.79
C VAL A 83 5.95 -4.73 -12.98
N ASP A 84 5.47 -5.94 -12.66
CA ASP A 84 4.19 -6.14 -11.99
C ASP A 84 4.31 -5.95 -10.46
N ASN A 85 3.22 -5.50 -9.83
CA ASN A 85 3.14 -5.26 -8.38
C ASN A 85 2.49 -6.43 -7.64
N PHE A 86 2.77 -6.53 -6.34
CA PHE A 86 1.85 -7.20 -5.44
C PHE A 86 0.55 -6.40 -5.40
N GLU A 87 -0.59 -7.09 -5.43
CA GLU A 87 -1.88 -6.43 -5.49
C GLU A 87 -2.90 -7.11 -4.57
N ARG A 88 -3.94 -6.37 -4.20
CA ARG A 88 -5.13 -6.90 -3.55
C ARG A 88 -6.30 -5.98 -3.84
N HIS A 89 -7.50 -6.56 -4.01
CA HIS A 89 -8.72 -5.80 -4.26
C HIS A 89 -9.71 -5.97 -3.11
N PHE A 90 -10.37 -4.88 -2.75
CA PHE A 90 -11.44 -4.84 -1.76
C PHE A 90 -12.72 -4.36 -2.42
N ARG A 91 -13.86 -4.97 -2.11
CA ARG A 91 -15.15 -4.54 -2.69
C ARG A 91 -15.48 -3.11 -2.25
N TRP A 92 -15.99 -2.30 -3.17
CA TRP A 92 -16.45 -0.94 -2.87
C TRP A 92 -17.99 -0.85 -2.85
N PRO A 93 -18.59 -0.05 -1.95
CA PRO A 93 -17.97 0.70 -0.85
C PRO A 93 -17.39 -0.21 0.23
N LEU A 94 -16.25 0.20 0.81
CA LEU A 94 -15.61 -0.55 1.90
C LEU A 94 -16.39 -0.38 3.22
N GLY A 95 -16.51 -1.47 3.97
CA GLY A 95 -16.91 -1.42 5.37
C GLY A 95 -15.77 -0.95 6.28
N SER A 96 -16.08 -0.64 7.54
CA SER A 96 -15.07 -0.24 8.54
C SER A 96 -14.03 -1.33 8.80
N ALA A 97 -14.41 -2.61 8.75
CA ALA A 97 -13.51 -3.73 8.89
C ALA A 97 -12.49 -3.80 7.75
N ASP A 98 -12.95 -3.68 6.49
CA ASP A 98 -12.06 -3.67 5.32
C ASP A 98 -11.13 -2.45 5.34
N ALA A 99 -11.62 -1.28 5.77
CA ALA A 99 -10.79 -0.08 5.89
C ALA A 99 -9.68 -0.25 6.94
N ALA A 100 -9.98 -0.88 8.07
CA ALA A 100 -8.98 -1.23 9.08
C ALA A 100 -7.97 -2.26 8.55
N GLU A 101 -8.44 -3.25 7.77
CA GLU A 101 -7.56 -4.24 7.14
C GLU A 101 -6.59 -3.60 6.14
N VAL A 102 -7.06 -2.69 5.27
CA VAL A 102 -6.21 -1.93 4.35
C VAL A 102 -5.15 -1.13 5.11
N ALA A 103 -5.55 -0.45 6.18
CA ALA A 103 -4.64 0.34 7.00
C ALA A 103 -3.55 -0.52 7.64
N GLU A 104 -3.92 -1.66 8.22
CA GLU A 104 -2.97 -2.60 8.82
C GLU A 104 -2.02 -3.18 7.77
N LEU A 105 -2.56 -3.60 6.61
CA LEU A 105 -1.76 -4.11 5.49
C LEU A 105 -0.68 -3.09 5.07
N PHE A 106 -1.04 -1.81 4.94
CA PHE A 106 -0.11 -0.75 4.53
C PHE A 106 0.97 -0.51 5.58
N VAL A 107 0.57 -0.34 6.84
CA VAL A 107 1.50 -0.07 7.95
C VAL A 107 2.48 -1.23 8.14
N ARG A 108 1.98 -2.47 8.16
CA ARG A 108 2.83 -3.65 8.28
C ARG A 108 3.76 -3.81 7.09
N THR A 109 3.29 -3.58 5.87
CA THR A 109 4.15 -3.64 4.68
C THR A 109 5.28 -2.62 4.74
N LEU A 110 4.96 -1.35 5.04
CA LEU A 110 5.97 -0.29 5.14
C LEU A 110 7.01 -0.59 6.22
N ARG A 111 6.55 -1.03 7.40
CA ARG A 111 7.41 -1.25 8.57
C ARG A 111 8.20 -2.56 8.49
N GLU A 112 7.54 -3.66 8.17
CA GLU A 112 8.08 -5.02 8.30
C GLU A 112 8.80 -5.48 7.02
N VAL A 113 8.37 -5.00 5.85
CA VAL A 113 8.94 -5.40 4.54
C VAL A 113 9.83 -4.31 3.97
N HIS A 114 9.33 -3.08 3.86
CA HIS A 114 10.10 -1.97 3.27
C HIS A 114 11.10 -1.34 4.23
N GLY A 115 11.10 -1.75 5.51
CA GLY A 115 12.05 -1.31 6.51
C GLY A 115 11.91 0.15 6.93
N ALA A 116 10.75 0.77 6.70
CA ALA A 116 10.50 2.15 7.12
C ALA A 116 10.60 2.26 8.65
N THR A 117 11.45 3.16 9.13
CA THR A 117 11.76 3.32 10.56
C THR A 117 10.70 4.13 11.31
N SER A 118 10.10 5.12 10.65
CA SER A 118 9.10 6.01 11.23
C SER A 118 8.05 6.44 10.19
N PRO A 119 6.76 6.58 10.59
CA PRO A 119 5.73 7.22 9.76
C PRO A 119 6.05 8.66 9.36
N ALA A 120 6.86 9.35 10.16
CA ALA A 120 7.23 10.75 9.91
C ALA A 120 8.14 10.89 8.67
N ASP A 121 8.82 9.81 8.29
CA ASP A 121 9.73 9.77 7.14
C ASP A 121 8.99 9.44 5.83
N LEU A 122 7.68 9.20 5.89
CA LEU A 122 6.88 8.84 4.72
C LEU A 122 6.47 10.08 3.93
N VAL A 123 6.65 10.00 2.61
CA VAL A 123 6.08 10.96 1.68
C VAL A 123 4.66 10.52 1.33
N ARG A 124 3.71 11.44 1.47
CA ARG A 124 2.28 11.23 1.16
C ARG A 124 1.95 11.93 -0.14
N GLU A 125 1.30 11.23 -1.05
CA GLU A 125 0.76 11.79 -2.28
C GLU A 125 -0.72 11.44 -2.39
N ARG A 126 -1.55 12.43 -2.76
CA ARG A 126 -2.97 12.23 -3.03
C ARG A 126 -3.37 13.05 -4.25
N PHE A 127 -4.01 12.42 -5.21
CA PHE A 127 -4.51 13.07 -6.42
C PHE A 127 -5.69 12.26 -6.98
N ASN A 128 -6.45 12.86 -7.89
CA ASN A 128 -7.49 12.16 -8.64
C ASN A 128 -6.99 11.93 -10.07
N ALA A 129 -6.94 10.68 -10.52
CA ALA A 129 -6.45 10.29 -11.83
C ALA A 129 -7.47 10.52 -12.97
N LEU A 130 -8.72 10.87 -12.63
CA LEU A 130 -9.83 11.14 -13.54
C LEU A 130 -10.37 12.56 -13.33
N PRO A 131 -9.56 13.62 -13.44
CA PRO A 131 -10.03 14.98 -13.16
C PRO A 131 -11.12 15.38 -14.17
N GLY A 132 -12.32 15.69 -13.68
CA GLY A 132 -13.40 16.30 -14.48
C GLY A 132 -14.57 15.40 -14.91
N ARG A 133 -14.82 14.28 -14.21
CA ARG A 133 -16.12 13.60 -14.24
C ARG A 133 -16.96 13.92 -13.03
#